data_AF-A0A822E7D5-F1
#
_entry.id   AF-A0A822E7D5-F1
#
_cell.length_a   1.000
_cell.length_b   1.000
_cell.length_c   1.000
_cell.angle_alpha   90.00
_cell.angle_beta   90.00
_cell.angle_gamma   90.00
#
_symmetry.space_group_name_H-M   'P 1'
#
loop_
_entity.id
_entity.type
_entity.pdbx_description
1 polymer ?
#
loop_
_entity_poly.entity_id
_entity_poly.type
_entity_poly.pdbx_seq_one_letter_code
_entity_poly.pdbx_strand_id
1 'polypeptide(L)'
;MQINFFNKKNYFHAFKLYHRSLCYILNFLNEQPTDEHNKILENFNQLILSIYSNISACQLIYGNNLNVIENCSSALEINPKYIKALYRRGYAYANLNDYELALKDLQLANQIQPNDQKIESLLKITKQRLEEYNKTLGKSLKNFF
;
A
#
# COMPACT_ATOMS: atom_id res chain seq x y z
N MET A 1 -4.97 23.42 -2.48
CA MET A 1 -5.00 23.22 -3.96
C MET A 1 -5.10 21.73 -4.23
N GLN A 2 -6.32 21.17 -4.35
CA GLN A 2 -6.51 19.74 -4.62
C GLN A 2 -6.03 19.44 -6.06
N ILE A 3 -4.92 18.73 -6.17
CA ILE A 3 -4.30 18.34 -7.44
C ILE A 3 -5.21 17.31 -8.12
N ASN A 4 -5.98 17.76 -9.11
CA ASN A 4 -7.12 17.06 -9.70
C ASN A 4 -6.74 16.24 -10.96
N PHE A 5 -5.52 15.66 -11.02
CA PHE A 5 -5.08 14.84 -12.16
C PHE A 5 -5.70 13.44 -12.19
N PHE A 6 -6.08 12.91 -11.02
CA PHE A 6 -6.74 11.60 -10.92
C PHE A 6 -8.09 11.59 -11.67
N ASN A 7 -8.82 12.71 -11.62
CA ASN A 7 -10.09 12.89 -12.32
C ASN A 7 -9.95 13.03 -13.84
N LYS A 8 -8.75 13.33 -14.35
CA LYS A 8 -8.46 13.40 -15.80
C LYS A 8 -7.86 12.12 -16.37
N LYS A 9 -7.82 11.02 -15.58
CA LYS A 9 -7.18 9.73 -15.93
C LYS A 9 -5.71 9.84 -16.33
N ASN A 10 -5.05 10.94 -15.99
CA ASN A 10 -3.65 11.17 -16.35
C ASN A 10 -2.73 10.72 -15.21
N TYR A 11 -2.69 9.41 -14.98
CA TYR A 11 -1.99 8.78 -13.85
C TYR A 11 -0.47 8.94 -13.92
N PHE A 12 0.08 9.01 -15.14
CA PHE A 12 1.52 9.20 -15.34
C PHE A 12 2.00 10.57 -14.84
N HIS A 13 1.27 11.64 -15.19
CA HIS A 13 1.61 12.98 -14.73
C HIS A 13 1.36 13.14 -13.24
N ALA A 14 0.27 12.53 -12.72
CA ALA A 14 0.00 12.49 -11.28
C ALA A 14 1.14 11.80 -10.52
N PHE A 15 1.59 10.63 -10.98
CA PHE A 15 2.71 9.90 -10.40
C PHE A 15 3.99 10.75 -10.37
N LYS A 16 4.37 11.37 -11.51
CA LYS A 16 5.55 12.24 -11.57
C LYS A 16 5.48 13.39 -10.56
N LEU A 17 4.31 14.01 -10.43
CA LEU A 17 4.12 15.11 -9.49
C LEU A 17 4.26 14.65 -8.04
N TYR A 18 3.58 13.55 -7.66
CA TYR A 18 3.68 12.99 -6.31
C TYR A 18 5.10 12.55 -5.96
N HIS A 19 5.79 11.88 -6.89
CA HIS A 19 7.17 11.46 -6.71
C HIS A 19 8.10 12.66 -6.51
N ARG A 20 7.96 13.69 -7.36
CA ARG A 20 8.76 14.92 -7.23
C ARG A 20 8.49 15.64 -5.91
N SER A 21 7.22 15.72 -5.48
CA SER A 21 6.85 16.27 -4.18
C SER A 21 7.49 15.49 -3.02
N LEU A 22 7.51 14.16 -3.08
CA LEU A 22 8.16 13.33 -2.07
C LEU A 22 9.67 13.62 -2.00
N CYS A 23 10.36 13.65 -3.14
CA CYS A 23 11.78 13.98 -3.20
C CYS A 23 12.10 15.35 -2.59
N TYR A 24 11.29 16.37 -2.88
CA TYR A 24 11.48 17.70 -2.28
C TYR A 24 11.36 17.68 -0.76
N ILE A 25 10.35 16.99 -0.23
CA ILE A 25 10.14 16.89 1.22
C ILE A 25 11.30 16.15 1.88
N LEU A 26 11.72 15.01 1.32
CA LEU A 26 12.82 14.23 1.88
C LEU A 26 14.16 14.98 1.82
N ASN A 27 14.44 15.69 0.72
CA ASN A 27 15.64 16.52 0.62
C ASN A 27 15.61 17.66 1.65
N PHE A 28 14.48 18.36 1.77
CA PHE A 28 14.30 19.42 2.76
C PHE A 28 14.53 18.90 4.19
N LEU A 29 14.01 17.72 4.53
CA LEU A 29 14.19 17.09 5.84
C LEU A 29 15.65 16.69 6.10
N ASN A 30 16.36 16.19 5.09
CA ASN A 30 17.77 15.83 5.21
C ASN A 30 18.70 17.04 5.43
N GLU A 31 18.28 18.22 5.00
CA GLU A 31 19.02 19.48 5.23
C GLU A 31 18.81 20.05 6.64
N GLN A 32 17.82 19.56 7.41
CA GLN A 32 17.55 20.05 8.76
C GLN A 32 18.49 19.42 9.81
N PRO A 33 18.80 20.15 10.90
CA PRO A 33 19.53 19.60 12.03
C PRO A 33 18.82 18.37 12.61
N THR A 34 19.58 17.34 12.96
CA THR A 34 19.04 16.05 13.46
C THR A 34 18.13 16.24 14.68
N ASP A 35 18.42 17.22 15.53
CA ASP A 35 17.68 17.49 16.77
C ASP A 35 16.24 18.02 16.51
N GLU A 36 16.03 18.72 15.39
CA GLU A 36 14.71 19.24 15.00
C GLU A 36 14.02 18.36 13.95
N HIS A 37 14.77 17.48 13.29
CA HIS A 37 14.31 16.63 12.19
C HIS A 37 13.01 15.90 12.53
N ASN A 38 12.94 15.23 13.69
CA ASN A 38 11.77 14.42 14.08
C ASN A 38 10.52 15.28 14.24
N LYS A 39 10.66 16.47 14.84
CA LYS A 39 9.54 17.40 15.05
C LYS A 39 9.05 17.99 13.74
N ILE A 40 9.96 18.30 12.82
CA ILE A 40 9.62 18.79 11.48
C ILE A 40 8.96 17.67 10.67
N LEU A 41 9.49 16.44 10.72
CA LEU A 41 8.94 15.27 10.07
C LEU A 41 7.49 15.01 10.51
N GLU A 42 7.19 15.13 11.80
CA GLU A 42 5.82 15.01 12.32
C GLU A 42 4.81 15.95 11.63
N ASN A 43 5.22 17.19 11.31
CA ASN A 43 4.38 18.14 10.58
C ASN A 43 4.11 17.70 9.14
N PHE A 44 5.04 16.97 8.54
CA PHE A 44 4.91 16.45 7.17
C PHE A 44 4.26 15.06 7.10
N ASN A 45 4.13 14.33 8.20
CA ASN A 45 3.63 12.95 8.22
C ASN A 45 2.30 12.80 7.47
N GLN A 46 1.32 13.67 7.72
CA GLN A 46 0.02 13.60 7.01
C GLN A 46 0.18 13.79 5.50
N LEU A 47 1.05 14.70 5.07
CA LEU A 47 1.32 14.95 3.66
C LEU A 47 2.06 13.77 3.03
N ILE A 48 3.10 13.26 3.68
CA ILE A 48 3.89 12.12 3.23
C ILE A 48 3.01 10.87 3.09
N LEU A 49 2.17 10.57 4.09
CA LEU A 49 1.18 9.48 4.05
C LEU A 49 0.26 9.61 2.82
N SER A 50 -0.25 10.82 2.57
CA SER A 50 -1.12 11.07 1.41
C SER A 50 -0.39 10.86 0.07
N ILE A 51 0.88 11.26 0.00
CA ILE A 51 1.73 11.10 -1.19
C ILE A 51 2.01 9.63 -1.45
N TYR A 52 2.47 8.86 -0.47
CA TYR A 52 2.67 7.41 -0.60
C TYR A 52 1.38 6.69 -1.00
N SER A 53 0.24 7.08 -0.41
CA SER A 53 -1.08 6.58 -0.81
C SER A 53 -1.34 6.83 -2.31
N ASN A 54 -1.10 8.04 -2.78
CA ASN A 54 -1.44 8.42 -4.15
C ASN A 54 -0.48 7.80 -5.17
N ILE A 55 0.81 7.69 -4.84
CA ILE A 55 1.79 6.94 -5.63
C ILE A 55 1.37 5.48 -5.75
N SER A 56 1.04 4.84 -4.62
CA SER A 56 0.58 3.44 -4.60
C SER A 56 -0.68 3.24 -5.44
N ALA A 57 -1.63 4.18 -5.38
CA ALA A 57 -2.83 4.14 -6.22
C ALA A 57 -2.49 4.21 -7.72
N CYS A 58 -1.52 5.03 -8.11
CA CYS A 58 -1.07 5.10 -9.50
C CYS A 58 -0.35 3.82 -9.92
N GLN A 59 0.52 3.28 -9.07
CA GLN A 59 1.29 2.06 -9.36
C GLN A 59 0.40 0.82 -9.49
N LEU A 60 -0.71 0.75 -8.73
CA LEU A 60 -1.72 -0.30 -8.88
C LEU A 60 -2.35 -0.33 -10.28
N ILE A 61 -2.56 0.83 -10.90
CA ILE A 61 -3.13 0.92 -12.25
C ILE A 61 -2.16 0.34 -13.29
N TYR A 62 -0.86 0.43 -13.03
CA TYR A 62 0.19 -0.14 -13.89
C TYR A 62 0.56 -1.59 -13.53
N GLY A 63 -0.07 -2.18 -12.50
CA GLY A 63 0.23 -3.55 -12.07
C GLY A 63 1.56 -3.72 -11.33
N ASN A 64 2.22 -2.63 -10.94
CA ASN A 64 3.53 -2.65 -10.30
C ASN A 64 3.43 -2.98 -8.80
N ASN A 65 3.05 -4.22 -8.48
CA ASN A 65 2.73 -4.65 -7.11
C ASN A 65 3.90 -4.49 -6.12
N LEU A 66 5.16 -4.71 -6.54
CA LEU A 66 6.34 -4.54 -5.68
C LEU A 66 6.49 -3.09 -5.21
N ASN A 67 6.41 -2.14 -6.14
CA ASN A 67 6.45 -0.70 -5.80
C ASN A 67 5.29 -0.32 -4.88
N VAL A 68 4.11 -0.91 -5.05
CA VAL A 68 2.96 -0.67 -4.16
C VAL A 68 3.28 -1.14 -2.73
N ILE A 69 3.90 -2.32 -2.59
CA ILE A 69 4.30 -2.86 -1.29
C ILE A 69 5.31 -1.96 -0.60
N GLU A 70 6.33 -1.49 -1.31
CA GLU A 70 7.35 -0.59 -0.77
C GLU A 70 6.73 0.73 -0.29
N ASN A 71 6.00 1.44 -1.17
CA ASN A 71 5.38 2.71 -0.83
C ASN A 71 4.36 2.59 0.32
N CYS A 72 3.58 1.49 0.36
CA CYS A 72 2.65 1.27 1.45
C CYS A 72 3.38 0.90 2.74
N SER A 73 4.51 0.20 2.69
CA SER A 73 5.31 -0.12 3.88
C SER A 73 5.90 1.14 4.50
N SER A 74 6.47 2.04 3.70
CA SER A 74 6.92 3.36 4.20
C SER A 74 5.78 4.19 4.79
N ALA A 75 4.57 4.12 4.22
CA ALA A 75 3.41 4.77 4.83
C ALA A 75 3.02 4.14 6.19
N LEU A 76 3.17 2.82 6.33
CA LEU A 76 2.82 2.11 7.56
C LEU A 76 3.87 2.24 8.66
N GLU A 77 5.13 2.52 8.30
CA GLU A 77 6.15 2.95 9.26
C GLU A 77 5.77 4.27 9.94
N ILE A 78 5.19 5.21 9.18
CA ILE A 78 4.72 6.50 9.71
C ILE A 78 3.41 6.33 10.50
N ASN A 79 2.46 5.58 9.94
CA ASN A 79 1.19 5.30 10.61
C ASN A 79 0.76 3.84 10.36
N PRO A 80 0.98 2.94 11.34
CA PRO A 80 0.65 1.52 11.22
C PRO A 80 -0.84 1.22 10.99
N LYS A 81 -1.72 2.18 11.29
CA LYS A 81 -3.18 2.05 11.14
C LYS A 81 -3.71 2.77 9.91
N TYR A 82 -2.85 3.16 8.96
CA TYR A 82 -3.28 3.87 7.76
C TYR A 82 -3.99 2.94 6.78
N ILE A 83 -5.33 2.92 6.87
CA ILE A 83 -6.23 1.99 6.18
C ILE A 83 -5.95 1.90 4.67
N LYS A 84 -5.69 3.03 4.01
CA LYS A 84 -5.42 3.06 2.56
C LYS A 84 -4.13 2.32 2.19
N ALA A 85 -3.11 2.34 3.04
CA ALA A 85 -1.88 1.58 2.79
C ALA A 85 -2.09 0.10 3.10
N LEU A 86 -2.75 -0.25 4.21
CA LEU A 86 -3.10 -1.64 4.54
C LEU A 86 -3.89 -2.31 3.40
N TYR A 87 -4.96 -1.66 2.93
CA TYR A 87 -5.78 -2.18 1.84
C TYR A 87 -4.98 -2.37 0.55
N ARG A 88 -4.20 -1.37 0.12
CA ARG A 88 -3.44 -1.43 -1.14
C ARG A 88 -2.29 -2.42 -1.08
N ARG A 89 -1.59 -2.51 0.05
CA ARG A 89 -0.53 -3.50 0.27
C ARG A 89 -1.09 -4.91 0.30
N GLY A 90 -2.21 -5.12 0.99
CA GLY A 90 -2.93 -6.39 0.99
C GLY A 90 -3.39 -6.81 -0.40
N TYR A 91 -3.90 -5.87 -1.20
CA TYR A 91 -4.24 -6.13 -2.61
C TYR A 91 -3.00 -6.51 -3.44
N ALA A 92 -1.89 -5.80 -3.28
CA ALA A 92 -0.65 -6.08 -3.99
C ALA A 92 -0.06 -7.45 -3.64
N TYR A 93 -0.02 -7.82 -2.36
CA TYR A 93 0.38 -9.16 -1.92
C TYR A 93 -0.53 -10.25 -2.50
N ALA A 94 -1.86 -10.03 -2.52
CA ALA A 94 -2.79 -10.99 -3.10
C ALA A 94 -2.57 -11.20 -4.62
N ASN A 95 -2.07 -10.18 -5.33
CA ASN A 95 -1.70 -10.31 -6.75
C ASN A 95 -0.37 -11.03 -6.97
N LEU A 96 0.51 -11.02 -5.97
CA LEU A 96 1.79 -11.75 -5.99
C LEU A 96 1.66 -13.18 -5.43
N ASN A 97 0.43 -13.61 -5.09
CA ASN A 97 0.13 -14.89 -4.42
C ASN A 97 0.67 -15.00 -2.99
N ASP A 98 1.11 -13.89 -2.38
CA ASP A 98 1.51 -13.82 -0.97
C ASP A 98 0.29 -13.70 -0.06
N TYR A 99 -0.59 -14.69 -0.12
CA TYR A 99 -1.93 -14.63 0.47
C TYR A 99 -1.91 -14.46 1.99
N GLU A 100 -0.93 -15.02 2.69
CA GLU A 100 -0.82 -14.87 4.15
C GLU A 100 -0.55 -13.42 4.58
N LEU A 101 0.38 -12.75 3.91
CA LEU A 101 0.69 -11.34 4.15
C LEU A 101 -0.50 -10.46 3.75
N ALA A 102 -1.15 -10.77 2.63
CA ALA A 102 -2.37 -10.11 2.20
C ALA A 102 -3.48 -10.18 3.27
N LEU A 103 -3.72 -11.36 3.84
CA LEU A 103 -4.74 -11.55 4.87
C LEU A 103 -4.42 -10.78 6.15
N LYS A 104 -3.16 -10.73 6.58
CA LYS A 104 -2.76 -9.94 7.77
C LYS A 104 -3.12 -8.47 7.62
N ASP A 105 -2.74 -7.86 6.49
CA ASP A 105 -3.04 -6.45 6.21
C ASP A 105 -4.55 -6.20 6.09
N LEU A 106 -5.28 -7.06 5.39
CA LEU A 106 -6.71 -6.90 5.18
C LEU A 106 -7.53 -7.11 6.45
N GLN A 107 -7.11 -8.04 7.33
CA GLN A 107 -7.73 -8.23 8.64
C GLN A 107 -7.55 -7.00 9.52
N LEU A 108 -6.34 -6.43 9.55
CA LEU A 108 -6.10 -5.19 10.29
C LEU A 108 -6.92 -4.03 9.71
N ALA A 109 -6.98 -3.90 8.39
CA ALA A 109 -7.83 -2.90 7.74
C ALA A 109 -9.31 -3.06 8.12
N ASN A 110 -9.81 -4.30 8.16
CA ASN A 110 -11.20 -4.61 8.54
C ASN A 110 -11.48 -4.36 10.04
N GLN A 111 -10.50 -4.54 10.91
CA GLN A 111 -10.62 -4.21 12.33
C GLN A 111 -10.73 -2.70 12.55
N ILE A 112 -10.01 -1.91 11.76
CA ILE A 112 -10.02 -0.44 11.87
C ILE A 112 -11.27 0.16 11.22
N GLN A 113 -11.66 -0.33 10.05
CA GLN A 113 -12.85 0.12 9.33
C GLN A 113 -13.74 -1.08 9.00
N PRO A 114 -14.56 -1.55 9.97
CA PRO A 114 -15.50 -2.64 9.74
C PRO A 114 -16.59 -2.20 8.76
N ASN A 115 -17.23 -3.16 8.09
CA ASN A 115 -18.31 -2.96 7.11
C ASN A 115 -17.90 -2.22 5.83
N ASP A 116 -16.59 -2.11 5.54
CA ASP A 116 -16.14 -1.66 4.23
C ASP A 116 -16.24 -2.82 3.22
N GLN A 117 -17.22 -2.73 2.31
CA GLN A 117 -17.47 -3.76 1.30
C GLN A 117 -16.23 -4.11 0.45
N LYS A 118 -15.33 -3.15 0.19
CA LYS A 118 -14.12 -3.41 -0.61
C LYS A 118 -13.13 -4.24 0.19
N ILE A 119 -12.96 -3.94 1.48
CA ILE A 119 -12.07 -4.72 2.35
C ILE A 119 -12.64 -6.13 2.53
N GLU A 120 -13.93 -6.26 2.83
CA GLU A 120 -14.58 -7.55 3.07
C GLU A 120 -14.55 -8.45 1.83
N SER A 121 -14.87 -7.90 0.66
CA SER A 121 -14.84 -8.64 -0.60
C SER A 121 -13.43 -9.13 -0.93
N LEU A 122 -12.42 -8.26 -0.80
CA LEU A 122 -11.04 -8.63 -1.06
C LEU A 122 -10.54 -9.68 -0.05
N LEU A 123 -10.88 -9.53 1.23
CA LEU A 123 -10.51 -10.49 2.27
C LEU A 123 -11.13 -11.87 1.99
N LYS A 124 -12.39 -11.93 1.58
CA LYS A 124 -13.06 -13.18 1.17
C LYS A 124 -12.38 -13.83 -0.03
N ILE A 125 -12.08 -13.05 -1.08
CA ILE A 125 -11.40 -13.54 -2.28
C ILE A 125 -10.01 -14.08 -1.94
N THR A 126 -9.23 -13.36 -1.13
CA THR A 126 -7.89 -13.79 -0.72
C THR A 126 -7.92 -15.09 0.09
N LYS A 127 -8.91 -15.27 0.98
CA LYS A 127 -9.09 -16.54 1.72
C LYS A 127 -9.35 -17.72 0.78
N GLN A 128 -10.24 -17.54 -0.19
CA GLN A 128 -10.55 -18.58 -1.17
C GLN A 128 -9.31 -18.96 -1.99
N ARG A 129 -8.55 -17.96 -2.46
CA ARG A 129 -7.31 -18.19 -3.20
C ARG A 129 -6.24 -18.94 -2.38
N LEU A 130 -6.12 -18.63 -1.08
CA LEU A 130 -5.22 -19.36 -0.18
C LEU A 130 -5.63 -20.83 -0.04
N GLU A 131 -6.93 -21.10 0.14
CA GLU A 131 -7.43 -22.48 0.22
C GLU A 131 -7.16 -23.27 -1.06
N GLU A 132 -7.38 -22.65 -2.22
CA GLU A 132 -7.09 -23.25 -3.52
C GLU A 132 -5.60 -23.52 -3.70
N TYR A 133 -4.75 -22.54 -3.34
CA TYR A 133 -3.30 -22.66 -3.38
C TYR A 133 -2.78 -23.81 -2.50
N ASN A 134 -3.31 -23.96 -1.29
CA ASN A 134 -2.93 -25.05 -0.40
C ASN A 134 -3.40 -26.41 -0.92
N LYS A 135 -4.58 -26.48 -1.54
CA LYS A 135 -5.08 -27.71 -2.18
C LYS A 135 -4.21 -28.12 -3.37
N THR A 136 -3.80 -27.19 -4.22
CA THR A 136 -2.93 -27.48 -5.37
C THR A 136 -1.55 -27.92 -4.91
N LEU A 137 -0.96 -27.22 -3.94
CA LEU A 137 0.32 -27.58 -3.34
C LEU A 137 0.30 -29.00 -2.74
N GLY A 138 -0.75 -29.32 -1.98
CA GLY A 138 -0.93 -30.66 -1.41
C GLY A 138 -1.07 -31.78 -2.44
N LYS A 139 -1.72 -31.51 -3.58
CA LYS A 139 -1.78 -32.46 -4.71
C LYS A 139 -0.43 -32.64 -5.39
N SER A 140 0.28 -31.54 -5.65
CA SER A 140 1.61 -31.60 -6.26
C SER A 140 2.58 -32.40 -5.40
N LEU A 141 2.60 -32.16 -4.09
CA LEU A 141 3.43 -32.92 -3.15
C LEU A 141 3.13 -34.43 -3.18
N LYS A 142 1.85 -34.83 -3.27
CA LYS A 142 1.45 -36.23 -3.39
C LYS A 142 1.87 -36.90 -4.70
N ASN A 143 2.16 -36.14 -5.74
CA ASN A 143 2.65 -36.70 -7.01
C ASN A 143 4.18 -36.92 -7.02
N PHE A 144 4.90 -36.38 -6.04
CA PHE A 144 6.37 -36.52 -5.91
C PHE A 144 6.80 -37.73 -5.05
N PHE A 145 5.91 -38.26 -4.22
CA PHE A 145 6.14 -39.41 -3.32
C PHE A 145 5.23 -40.56 -3.70
#